data_AF-A0A5K7S3A8-F1
#
_entry.id   AF-A0A5K7S3A8-F1
#
_cell.length_a   1.000
_cell.length_b   1.000
_cell.length_c   1.000
_cell.angle_alpha   90.00
_cell.angle_beta   90.00
_cell.angle_gamma   90.00
#
_symmetry.space_group_name_H-M   'P 1'
#
loop_
_entity.id
_entity.type
_entity.pdbx_description
1 polymer ?
#
loop_
_entity_poly.entity_id
_entity_poly.type
_entity_poly.pdbx_seq_one_letter_code
_entity_poly.pdbx_strand_id
1 'polypeptide(L)' 'MPLLTILLVIIIVGVALWLINSFIPMASIIKSILNIVVVIVLIVWLLNVFGITSGLSSIHL' A
#
# COMPACT_ATOMS: atom_id res chain seq x y z
N MET A 1 -10.36 -7.89 -8.39
CA MET A 1 -10.85 -8.07 -7.00
C MET A 1 -12.07 -7.18 -6.78
N PRO A 2 -13.13 -7.60 -6.05
CA PRO A 2 -14.29 -6.75 -5.80
C PRO A 2 -13.88 -5.51 -4.98
N LEU A 3 -14.54 -4.37 -5.20
CA LEU A 3 -14.21 -3.08 -4.58
C LEU A 3 -14.14 -3.15 -3.05
N LEU A 4 -14.99 -3.98 -2.44
CA LEU A 4 -15.01 -4.24 -1.00
C LEU A 4 -13.65 -4.76 -0.49
N THR A 5 -13.02 -5.68 -1.22
CA THR A 5 -11.71 -6.24 -0.85
C THR A 5 -10.62 -5.17 -0.88
N ILE A 6 -10.67 -4.25 -1.86
CA ILE A 6 -9.69 -3.17 -1.97
C ILE A 6 -9.79 -2.24 -0.75
N LEU A 7 -11.02 -1.86 -0.41
CA LEU A 7 -11.31 -1.01 0.74
C LEU A 7 -10.84 -1.66 2.05
N LEU A 8 -11.09 -2.97 2.20
CA LEU A 8 -10.67 -3.73 3.38
C LEU A 8 -9.14 -3.79 3.50
N VAL A 9 -8.41 -4.00 2.40
CA VAL A 9 -6.93 -3.98 2.40
C VAL A 9 -6.40 -2.61 2.80
N ILE A 10 -6.95 -1.52 2.27
CA ILE A 10 -6.53 -0.16 2.64
C ILE A 10 -6.75 0.08 4.14
N ILE A 11 -7.90 -0.33 4.69
CA ILE A 11 -8.17 -0.21 6.12
C ILE A 11 -7.15 -1.01 6.93
N ILE A 12 -6.88 -2.28 6.57
CA ILE A 12 -5.92 -3.12 7.29
C ILE A 12 -4.53 -2.48 7.28
N VAL A 13 -4.06 -2.00 6.13
CA VAL A 13 -2.74 -1.36 6.00
C VAL A 13 -2.68 -0.07 6.84
N GLY A 14 -3.75 0.73 6.81
CA GLY A 14 -3.84 1.95 7.62
C GLY A 14 -3.82 1.68 9.12
N VAL A 15 -4.57 0.67 9.59
CA VAL A 15 -4.57 0.25 11.00
C VAL A 15 -3.20 -0.29 11.40
N ALA A 16 -2.56 -1.10 10.56
CA ALA A 16 -1.22 -1.62 10.82
C ALA A 16 -0.19 -0.48 10.95
N LEU A 17 -0.23 0.51 10.05
CA LEU A 17 0.66 1.67 10.13
C LEU A 17 0.43 2.50 11.38
N TRP A 18 -0.84 2.70 11.76
CA TRP A 18 -1.22 3.41 12.98
C TRP A 18 -0.70 2.68 14.23
N LEU A 19 -0.86 1.36 14.30
CA LEU A 19 -0.30 0.54 15.38
C LEU A 19 1.22 0.70 15.47
N ILE A 20 1.93 0.56 14.34
CA ILE A 20 3.39 0.72 14.31
C ILE A 20 3.81 2.10 14.83
N ASN A 21 3.11 3.16 14.40
CA ASN A 21 3.42 4.54 14.79
C ASN A 21 3.03 4.86 16.25
N SER A 22 2.03 4.16 16.81
CA SER A 22 1.50 4.42 18.15
C SER A 22 2.21 3.61 19.23
N PHE A 23 2.66 2.39 18.93
CA PHE A 23 3.26 1.48 19.91
C PHE A 23 4.79 1.47 19.86
N ILE A 24 5.41 1.89 18.76
CA ILE A 24 6.86 1.94 18.63
C ILE A 24 7.31 3.41 18.68
N PRO A 25 7.92 3.86 19.78
CA PRO A 25 8.51 5.20 19.84
C PRO A 25 9.72 5.27 18.90
N MET A 26 9.47 5.70 17.66
CA MET A 26 10.50 5.89 16.63
C MET A 26 11.03 7.32 16.62
N ALA A 27 12.33 7.45 16.30
CA ALA A 27 12.92 8.72 15.93
C ALA A 27 12.19 9.32 14.71
N SER A 28 12.07 10.66 14.67
CA SER A 28 11.31 11.39 13.64
C SER A 28 11.72 11.01 12.20
N ILE A 29 13.01 10.75 11.97
CA ILE A 29 13.55 10.34 10.66
C ILE A 29 13.00 8.97 10.22
N ILE A 30 13.00 7.99 11.13
CA ILE A 30 12.54 6.62 10.83
C ILE A 30 11.03 6.63 10.57
N LYS A 31 10.26 7.44 11.31
CA LYS A 31 8.82 7.62 11.09
C LYS A 31 8.51 8.10 9.67
N SER A 32 9.26 9.11 9.20
CA SER A 32 9.09 9.62 7.83
C SER A 32 9.40 8.58 6.77
N ILE A 33 10.50 7.82 6.94
CA ILE A 33 10.88 6.75 5.99
C ILE A 33 9.80 5.67 5.94
N LEU A 34 9.32 5.20 7.10
CA LEU A 34 8.28 4.16 7.16
C LEU A 34 7.00 4.61 6.45
N ASN A 35 6.54 5.84 6.70
CA ASN A 35 5.33 6.36 6.06
C ASN A 35 5.50 6.48 4.54
N ILE A 36 6.65 7.00 4.07
CA ILE A 36 6.96 7.10 2.64
C ILE A 36 6.97 5.71 1.99
N VAL A 37 7.64 4.73 2.60
CA VAL A 37 7.72 3.37 2.08
C VAL A 37 6.32 2.75 1.98
N VAL A 38 5.49 2.88 3.02
CA VAL A 38 4.16 2.28 3.01
C VAL A 38 3.24 2.96 2.00
N VAL A 39 3.34 4.29 1.82
CA VAL A 39 2.61 5.00 0.77
C VAL A 39 3.04 4.52 -0.62
N ILE A 40 4.34 4.36 -0.89
CA ILE A 40 4.84 3.84 -2.16
C ILE A 40 4.30 2.42 -2.43
N VAL A 41 4.38 1.53 -1.43
CA VAL A 41 3.86 0.16 -1.54
C VAL A 41 2.35 0.17 -1.84
N LEU A 42 1.59 1.04 -1.16
CA LEU A 42 0.15 1.22 -1.42
C LEU A 42 -0.12 1.66 -2.86
N ILE A 43 0.62 2.64 -3.37
CA ILE A 43 0.47 3.12 -4.75
C ILE A 43 0.77 2.01 -5.75
N VAL A 44 1.90 1.31 -5.60
CA VAL A 44 2.28 0.19 -6.50
C VAL A 44 1.24 -0.92 -6.46
N TRP A 45 0.73 -1.24 -5.27
CA TRP A 45 -0.32 -2.24 -5.10
C TRP A 45 -1.62 -1.82 -5.78
N LEU A 46 -2.07 -0.57 -5.59
CA LEU A 46 -3.25 -0.01 -6.27
C LEU A 46 -3.10 -0.09 -7.80
N LEU A 47 -1.94 0.29 -8.35
CA LEU A 47 -1.68 0.20 -9.80
C LEU A 47 -1.80 -1.25 -10.33
N ASN A 48 -1.34 -2.23 -9.54
CA ASN A 48 -1.45 -3.65 -9.88
C ASN A 48 -2.92 -4.13 -9.81
N VAL A 49 -3.64 -3.75 -8.76
CA VAL A 49 -5.06 -4.11 -8.56
C VAL A 49 -5.97 -3.55 -9.64
N PHE A 50 -5.70 -2.33 -10.13
CA PHE A 50 -6.42 -1.74 -11.26
C PHE A 50 -6.01 -2.35 -12.62
N GLY A 51 -5.09 -3.31 -12.62
CA GLY A 51 -4.74 -4.08 -13.81
C GLY A 51 -3.87 -3.32 -14.81
N ILE A 52 -3.21 -2.23 -14.41
CA ILE A 52 -2.28 -1.48 -15.26
C ILE A 52 -1.05 -2.36 -15.59
N THR A 53 -0.67 -3.25 -14.67
CA THR A 53 0.37 -4.27 -14.88
C THR A 53 -0.12 -5.44 -15.76
N SER A 54 -1.41 -5.78 -15.72
CA SER A 54 -1.99 -6.86 -16.56
C SER A 54 -2.30 -6.42 -17.99
N GLY A 55 -2.54 -5.13 -18.24
CA GLY A 55 -2.70 -4.59 -19.60
C GLY A 55 -1.44 -4.74 -20.46
N LEU A 56 -0.26 -4.86 -19.84
CA LEU A 56 1.02 -5.08 -20.52
C LEU A 56 1.26 -6.56 -20.87
N SER A 57 0.60 -7.51 -20.21
CA SER A 57 0.76 -8.95 -20.51
C SER A 57 -0.13 -9.43 -21.66
N SER A 58 -1.11 -8.64 -22.07
CA SER A 58 -2.03 -8.95 -23.18
C SER A 58 -1.53 -8.45 -24.54
N ILE A 59 -0.41 -7.72 -24.57
CA ILE A 59 0.28 -7.36 -25.82
C ILE A 59 1.20 -8.52 -26.20
N HIS A 60 0.60 -9.62 -26.65
CA HIS A 60 1.32 -10.57 -27.49
C HIS A 60 1.66 -9.86 -28.81
N LEU A 61 2.95 -9.58 -29.04
CA LEU A 61 3.51 -9.40 -30.38
C LEU A 61 3.72 -10.77 -31.02
#